data_AF-A0A8J3QE10-F1
#
_entry.id   AF-A0A8J3QE10-F1
#
_cell.length_a   1.000
_cell.length_b   1.000
_cell.length_c   1.000
_cell.angle_alpha   90.00
_cell.angle_beta   90.00
_cell.angle_gamma   90.00
#
_symmetry.space_group_name_H-M   'P 1'
#
loop_
_entity.id
_entity.type
_entity.pdbx_description
1 polymer ?
#
loop_
_entity_poly.entity_id
_entity_poly.type
_entity_poly.pdbx_seq_one_letter_code
_entity_poly.pdbx_strand_id
1 'polypeptide(L)'
;MPMPTQLPVTWVSAGHGVPTVCARHGQPGTLRARTEFESAPAGWSYAFIPLGLLVFVLIRAATRKRIDAPVWYYCDSCRSMRRIRRLAWGVPAVLGAGLLVYALVEDPANPDPWLFISGALAGIAGYVGLLTTSLAAIARGRVSRDGQWIVVRRPDPAFAAAVEAALDHARSHPPVLPPPTRTHEQAAREIFGRTMG
;
A
#
# COMPACT_ATOMS: atom_id res chain seq x y z
N MET A 1 1.48 -16.15 -18.65
CA MET A 1 1.34 -15.56 -17.30
C MET A 1 1.18 -14.05 -17.47
N PRO A 2 0.21 -13.38 -16.83
CA PRO A 2 0.03 -11.94 -17.00
C PRO A 2 1.27 -11.18 -16.54
N MET A 3 1.76 -10.27 -17.38
CA MET A 3 2.92 -9.42 -17.05
C MET A 3 2.56 -8.47 -15.90
N PRO A 4 3.49 -8.17 -14.98
CA PRO A 4 3.27 -7.14 -13.98
C PRO A 4 2.94 -5.80 -14.64
N THR A 5 1.83 -5.18 -14.24
CA THR A 5 1.47 -3.84 -14.72
C THR A 5 2.05 -2.80 -13.76
N GLN A 6 2.65 -1.75 -14.32
CA GLN A 6 3.26 -0.66 -13.57
C GLN A 6 2.41 0.60 -13.73
N LEU A 7 2.09 1.25 -12.61
CA LEU A 7 1.40 2.54 -12.59
C LEU A 7 2.35 3.61 -12.04
N PRO A 8 2.45 4.79 -12.67
CA PRO A 8 3.22 5.90 -12.10
C PRO A 8 2.67 6.27 -10.72
N VAL A 9 3.56 6.46 -9.75
CA VAL A 9 3.19 6.88 -8.39
C VAL A 9 2.48 8.23 -8.39
N THR A 10 2.87 9.15 -9.27
CA THR A 10 2.26 10.48 -9.41
C THR A 10 0.78 10.40 -9.76
N TRP A 11 0.38 9.43 -10.58
CA TRP A 11 -1.02 9.20 -10.93
C TRP A 11 -1.80 8.66 -9.74
N VAL A 12 -1.27 7.61 -9.13
CA VAL A 12 -1.96 6.91 -8.04
C VAL A 12 -2.09 7.79 -6.80
N SER A 13 -1.05 8.55 -6.44
CA SER A 13 -1.06 9.49 -5.30
C SER A 13 -2.01 10.66 -5.53
N ALA A 14 -2.12 11.17 -6.75
CA ALA A 14 -3.11 12.19 -7.11
C ALA A 14 -4.54 11.63 -7.18
N GLY A 15 -4.71 10.31 -7.27
CA GLY A 15 -6.02 9.66 -7.42
C GLY A 15 -6.60 9.72 -8.84
N HIS A 16 -5.77 10.02 -9.85
CA HIS A 16 -6.13 10.06 -11.26
C HIS A 16 -5.48 8.91 -12.02
N GLY A 17 -6.05 8.52 -13.17
CA GLY A 17 -5.50 7.43 -14.00
C GLY A 17 -5.55 6.03 -13.37
N VAL A 18 -6.16 5.88 -12.19
CA VAL A 18 -6.43 4.57 -11.56
C VAL A 18 -7.67 3.97 -12.21
N PRO A 19 -7.58 2.78 -12.84
CA PRO A 19 -8.75 2.13 -13.43
C PRO A 19 -9.87 1.91 -12.42
N THR A 20 -11.11 2.06 -12.89
CA THR A 20 -12.33 1.81 -12.08
C THR A 20 -12.65 0.33 -11.92
N VAL A 21 -11.85 -0.57 -12.52
CA VAL A 21 -11.96 -2.03 -12.38
C VAL A 21 -10.99 -2.57 -11.34
N CYS A 22 -11.35 -3.69 -10.70
CA CYS A 22 -10.56 -4.30 -9.66
C CYS A 22 -9.29 -4.96 -10.23
N ALA A 23 -8.11 -4.56 -9.73
CA ALA A 23 -6.82 -5.12 -10.12
C ALA A 23 -6.69 -6.65 -10.04
N ARG A 24 -7.44 -7.30 -9.15
CA ARG A 24 -7.34 -8.74 -8.89
C ARG A 24 -8.31 -9.59 -9.70
N HIS A 25 -9.49 -9.08 -10.02
CA HIS A 25 -10.57 -9.87 -10.62
C HIS A 25 -11.15 -9.25 -11.90
N GLY A 26 -10.69 -8.05 -12.31
CA GLY A 26 -11.17 -7.37 -13.53
C GLY A 26 -12.60 -6.81 -13.46
N GLN A 27 -13.36 -7.16 -12.41
CA GLN A 27 -14.73 -6.72 -12.21
C GLN A 27 -14.81 -5.21 -11.90
N PRO A 28 -15.93 -4.54 -12.23
CA PRO A 28 -16.17 -3.15 -11.83
C PRO A 28 -15.98 -2.93 -10.33
N GLY A 29 -15.34 -1.83 -9.96
CA GLY A 29 -15.11 -1.45 -8.58
C GLY A 29 -16.39 -0.99 -7.90
N THR A 30 -16.90 -1.78 -6.96
CA THR A 30 -18.06 -1.43 -6.13
C THR A 30 -17.66 -0.70 -4.85
N LEU A 31 -16.39 -0.82 -4.45
CA LEU A 31 -15.82 -0.15 -3.29
C LEU A 31 -14.66 0.74 -3.72
N ARG A 32 -14.75 2.03 -3.38
CA ARG A 32 -13.67 3.01 -3.48
C ARG A 32 -13.05 3.21 -2.10
N ALA A 33 -11.77 2.93 -1.94
CA ALA A 33 -11.08 3.03 -0.65
C ALA A 33 -9.68 3.66 -0.79
N ARG A 34 -9.22 4.30 0.29
CA ARG A 34 -7.81 4.68 0.43
C ARG A 34 -6.97 3.43 0.66
N THR A 35 -5.88 3.31 -0.08
CA THR A 35 -4.97 2.16 -0.01
C THR A 35 -3.55 2.64 0.13
N GLU A 36 -2.91 2.28 1.22
CA GLU A 36 -1.49 2.52 1.45
C GLU A 36 -0.67 1.38 0.83
N PHE A 37 0.13 1.69 -0.18
CA PHE A 37 1.06 0.75 -0.80
C PHE A 37 2.43 0.87 -0.16
N GLU A 38 3.05 -0.27 0.13
CA GLU A 38 4.38 -0.35 0.72
C GLU A 38 5.38 -1.00 -0.24
N SER A 39 6.64 -0.58 -0.15
CA SER A 39 7.74 -1.28 -0.79
C SER A 39 8.02 -2.63 -0.12
N ALA A 40 8.60 -3.56 -0.89
CA ALA A 40 9.13 -4.79 -0.29
C ALA A 40 10.27 -4.43 0.70
N PRO A 41 10.37 -5.12 1.86
CA PRO A 41 11.51 -4.93 2.75
C PRO A 41 12.80 -5.25 1.99
N ALA A 42 13.86 -4.50 2.29
CA ALA A 42 15.16 -4.77 1.70
C ALA A 42 15.61 -6.18 2.09
N GLY A 43 16.18 -6.95 1.15
CA GLY A 43 16.56 -8.35 1.40
C GLY A 43 17.54 -8.49 2.59
N TRP A 44 18.42 -7.51 2.79
CA TRP A 44 19.35 -7.48 3.90
C TRP A 44 18.67 -7.34 5.27
N SER A 45 17.46 -6.77 5.35
CA SER A 45 16.78 -6.56 6.63
C SER A 45 16.51 -7.89 7.36
N TYR A 46 16.35 -8.99 6.63
CA TYR A 46 16.16 -10.32 7.22
C TYR A 46 17.39 -10.81 8.00
N ALA A 47 18.59 -10.28 7.75
CA ALA A 47 19.80 -10.59 8.52
C ALA A 47 19.72 -10.13 9.98
N PHE A 48 18.77 -9.25 10.32
CA PHE A 48 18.55 -8.78 11.70
C PHE A 48 17.58 -9.64 12.51
N ILE A 49 16.97 -10.67 11.91
CA ILE A 49 16.08 -11.60 12.63
C ILE A 49 16.81 -12.30 13.80
N PRO A 50 18.05 -12.81 13.66
CA PRO A 50 18.79 -13.41 14.78
C PRO A 50 19.06 -12.44 15.93
N LEU A 51 19.14 -11.14 15.64
CA LEU A 51 19.32 -10.10 16.65
C LEU A 51 18.02 -9.81 17.43
N GLY A 52 16.89 -10.30 16.93
CA GLY A 52 15.59 -10.19 17.57
C GLY A 52 14.51 -9.67 16.61
N LEU A 53 13.30 -10.21 16.76
CA LEU A 53 12.14 -9.81 15.98
C LEU A 53 11.84 -8.30 16.09
N LEU A 54 12.05 -7.72 17.28
CA LEU A 54 11.85 -6.29 17.51
C LEU A 54 12.75 -5.43 16.63
N VAL A 55 14.05 -5.75 16.58
CA VAL A 55 15.04 -5.02 15.76
C VAL A 55 14.66 -5.13 14.28
N PHE A 56 14.30 -6.32 13.82
CA PHE A 56 13.83 -6.54 12.46
C PHE A 56 12.59 -5.67 12.14
N VAL A 57 11.60 -5.62 13.04
CA VAL A 57 10.38 -4.83 12.85
C VAL A 57 10.70 -3.33 12.78
N LEU A 58 11.60 -2.82 13.62
CA LEU A 58 12.02 -1.42 13.61
C LEU A 58 12.72 -1.06 12.30
N ILE A 59 13.71 -1.84 11.86
CA ILE A 59 14.42 -1.62 10.59
C ILE A 59 13.43 -1.69 9.42
N ARG A 60 12.55 -2.68 9.43
CA ARG A 60 11.51 -2.83 8.41
C ARG A 60 10.57 -1.61 8.39
N ALA A 61 10.16 -1.09 9.54
CA ALA A 61 9.32 0.10 9.62
C ALA A 61 10.04 1.35 9.08
N ALA A 62 11.32 1.53 9.42
CA ALA A 62 12.12 2.68 9.00
C ALA A 62 12.50 2.67 7.51
N THR A 63 12.72 1.49 6.92
CA THR A 63 13.19 1.35 5.52
C THR A 63 12.08 1.26 4.49
N ARG A 64 10.81 1.19 4.92
CA ARG A 64 9.66 1.06 4.02
C ARG A 64 9.27 2.39 3.42
N LYS A 65 9.21 2.42 2.09
CA LYS A 65 8.53 3.51 1.37
C LYS A 65 7.04 3.22 1.37
N ARG A 66 6.25 4.20 1.82
CA ARG A 66 4.80 4.18 1.85
C ARG A 66 4.27 5.21 0.88
N ILE A 67 3.26 4.82 0.10
CA ILE A 67 2.58 5.70 -0.85
C ILE A 67 1.09 5.52 -0.64
N ASP A 68 0.44 6.61 -0.30
CA ASP A 68 -1.01 6.66 -0.17
C ASP A 68 -1.66 6.79 -1.54
N ALA A 69 -2.53 5.84 -1.88
CA ALA A 69 -3.49 5.98 -2.96
C ALA A 69 -4.82 6.44 -2.34
N PRO A 70 -5.23 7.71 -2.49
CA PRO A 70 -6.51 8.18 -1.93
C PRO A 70 -7.70 7.43 -2.53
N VAL A 71 -7.54 6.91 -3.75
CA VAL A 71 -8.58 6.26 -4.53
C VAL A 71 -8.05 4.96 -5.12
N TRP A 72 -8.58 3.84 -4.64
CA TRP A 72 -8.39 2.53 -5.25
C TRP A 72 -9.71 1.75 -5.30
N TYR A 73 -9.93 1.03 -6.40
CA TYR A 73 -11.17 0.33 -6.66
C TYR A 73 -11.07 -1.17 -6.36
N TYR A 74 -12.08 -1.68 -5.65
CA TYR A 74 -12.23 -3.09 -5.26
C TYR A 74 -13.62 -3.59 -5.64
N CYS A 75 -13.73 -4.84 -6.07
CA CYS A 75 -15.02 -5.50 -6.31
C CYS A 75 -15.58 -6.16 -5.03
N ASP A 76 -16.84 -6.57 -5.06
CA ASP A 76 -17.50 -7.21 -3.92
C ASP A 76 -16.84 -8.52 -3.47
N SER A 77 -16.29 -9.30 -4.41
CA SER A 77 -15.50 -10.50 -4.12
C SER A 77 -14.27 -10.18 -3.27
N CYS A 78 -13.60 -9.05 -3.52
CA CYS A 78 -12.50 -8.59 -2.68
C CYS A 78 -12.97 -8.13 -1.30
N ARG A 79 -14.14 -7.47 -1.23
CA ARG A 79 -14.73 -6.98 0.02
C ARG A 79 -15.15 -8.12 0.94
N SER A 80 -15.83 -9.14 0.42
CA SER A 80 -16.26 -10.32 1.19
C SER A 80 -15.05 -11.14 1.67
N MET A 81 -14.09 -11.39 0.77
CA MET A 81 -12.83 -12.07 1.09
C MET A 81 -12.06 -11.35 2.21
N ARG A 82 -12.00 -10.01 2.17
CA ARG A 82 -11.35 -9.21 3.22
C ARG A 82 -12.04 -9.39 4.57
N ARG A 83 -13.38 -9.36 4.59
CA ARG A 83 -14.16 -9.54 5.82
C ARG A 83 -13.90 -10.92 6.43
N ILE A 84 -13.99 -11.97 5.63
CA ILE A 84 -13.77 -13.35 6.08
C ILE A 84 -12.34 -13.51 6.59
N ARG A 85 -11.33 -13.04 5.86
CA ARG A 85 -9.92 -13.14 6.29
C ARG A 85 -9.63 -12.32 7.55
N ARG A 86 -10.25 -11.14 7.71
CA ARG A 86 -10.09 -10.34 8.93
C ARG A 86 -10.64 -11.06 10.15
N LEU A 87 -11.77 -11.75 10.02
CA LEU A 87 -12.30 -12.56 11.12
C LEU A 87 -11.42 -13.79 11.37
N ALA A 88 -11.06 -14.51 10.30
CA ALA A 88 -10.25 -15.73 10.38
C ALA A 88 -8.86 -15.49 11.03
N TRP A 89 -8.22 -14.35 10.78
CA TRP A 89 -6.93 -14.01 11.37
C TRP A 89 -7.03 -13.11 12.60
N GLY A 90 -8.09 -12.30 12.69
CA GLY A 90 -8.32 -11.40 13.83
C GLY A 90 -8.70 -12.14 15.10
N VAL A 91 -9.54 -13.18 15.00
CA VAL A 91 -9.93 -13.98 16.17
C VAL A 91 -8.71 -14.66 16.83
N PRO A 92 -7.85 -15.41 16.10
CA PRO A 92 -6.64 -15.96 16.69
C PRO A 92 -5.67 -14.90 17.21
N ALA A 93 -5.56 -13.73 16.56
CA ALA A 93 -4.70 -12.66 17.04
C ALA A 93 -5.15 -12.13 18.41
N VAL A 94 -6.45 -11.89 18.57
CA VAL A 94 -7.03 -11.40 19.84
C VAL A 94 -6.97 -12.48 20.91
N LEU A 95 -7.31 -13.73 20.59
CA LEU A 95 -7.23 -14.84 21.54
C LEU A 95 -5.78 -15.11 21.97
N GLY A 96 -4.83 -15.12 21.04
CA GLY A 96 -3.41 -15.30 21.35
C GLY A 96 -2.85 -14.18 22.22
N ALA A 97 -3.20 -12.92 21.93
CA ALA A 97 -2.84 -11.79 22.78
C ALA A 97 -3.49 -11.89 24.17
N GLY A 98 -4.76 -12.31 24.25
CA GLY A 98 -5.46 -12.54 25.51
C GLY A 98 -4.82 -13.64 26.36
N LEU A 99 -4.44 -14.76 25.74
CA LEU A 99 -3.72 -15.85 26.41
C LEU A 99 -2.35 -15.41 26.94
N LEU A 100 -1.61 -14.59 26.17
CA LEU A 100 -0.35 -14.02 26.63
C LEU A 100 -0.54 -13.13 27.85
N VAL A 101 -1.52 -12.23 27.82
CA VAL A 101 -1.81 -11.34 28.96
C VAL A 101 -2.25 -12.17 30.16
N TYR A 102 -3.12 -13.16 29.96
CA TYR A 102 -3.59 -14.06 31.01
C TYR A 102 -2.43 -14.80 31.68
N ALA A 103 -1.55 -15.43 30.89
CA ALA A 103 -0.38 -16.16 31.41
C ALA A 103 0.55 -15.26 32.25
N LEU A 104 0.70 -13.98 31.87
CA LEU A 104 1.53 -13.02 32.61
C LEU A 104 0.86 -12.49 33.89
N VAL A 105 -0.48 -12.53 33.99
CA VAL A 105 -1.23 -12.03 35.15
C VAL A 105 -1.44 -13.12 36.21
N GLU A 106 -1.65 -14.38 35.80
CA GLU A 106 -1.90 -15.49 36.70
C GLU A 106 -0.70 -15.78 37.62
N ASP A 107 0.50 -15.90 37.04
CA ASP A 107 1.76 -16.02 37.79
C ASP A 107 2.87 -15.25 37.06
N PRO A 108 3.15 -13.98 37.44
CA PRO A 108 4.17 -13.19 36.78
C PRO A 108 5.60 -13.69 37.05
N ALA A 109 5.81 -14.50 38.10
CA ALA A 109 7.11 -15.03 38.45
C ALA A 109 7.42 -16.31 37.65
N ASN A 110 6.40 -17.09 37.31
CA ASN A 110 6.55 -18.34 36.58
C ASN A 110 5.33 -18.64 35.68
N PRO A 111 5.15 -17.91 34.57
CA PRO A 111 4.03 -18.12 33.67
C PRO A 111 4.07 -19.54 33.08
N ASP A 112 2.91 -20.20 32.97
CA ASP A 112 2.82 -21.52 32.34
C ASP A 112 3.43 -21.47 30.92
N PRO A 113 4.52 -22.22 30.66
CA PRO A 113 5.25 -22.13 29.41
C PRO A 113 4.39 -22.57 28.21
N TRP A 114 3.44 -23.49 28.38
CA TRP A 114 2.59 -23.93 27.28
C TRP A 114 1.54 -22.90 26.92
N LEU A 115 0.92 -22.25 27.91
CA LEU A 115 0.01 -21.12 27.68
C LEU A 115 0.75 -19.95 27.03
N PHE A 116 1.96 -19.64 27.51
CA PHE A 116 2.78 -18.57 26.94
C PHE A 116 3.16 -18.85 25.47
N ILE A 117 3.70 -20.04 25.18
CA ILE A 117 4.11 -20.41 23.81
C ILE A 117 2.91 -20.47 22.86
N SER A 118 1.80 -21.09 23.27
CA SER A 118 0.60 -21.19 22.44
C SER A 118 -0.02 -19.81 22.18
N GLY A 119 -0.09 -18.96 23.21
CA GLY A 119 -0.51 -17.56 23.08
C GLY A 119 0.38 -16.77 22.13
N ALA A 120 1.71 -16.89 22.27
CA ALA A 120 2.69 -16.24 21.40
C ALA A 120 2.53 -16.68 19.94
N LEU A 121 2.46 -18.00 19.68
CA LEU A 121 2.32 -18.52 18.33
C LEU A 121 0.98 -18.12 17.69
N ALA A 122 -0.12 -18.21 18.43
CA ALA A 122 -1.44 -17.78 17.96
C ALA A 122 -1.46 -16.27 17.67
N GLY A 123 -0.87 -15.46 18.57
CA GLY A 123 -0.74 -14.02 18.41
C GLY A 123 0.08 -13.63 17.18
N ILE A 124 1.25 -14.25 16.99
CA ILE A 124 2.12 -14.02 15.83
C ILE A 124 1.43 -14.46 14.53
N ALA A 125 0.85 -15.67 14.49
CA ALA A 125 0.17 -16.19 13.31
C ALA A 125 -1.04 -15.32 12.93
N GLY A 126 -1.85 -14.94 13.92
CA GLY A 126 -2.98 -14.02 13.74
C GLY A 126 -2.53 -12.65 13.25
N TYR A 127 -1.50 -12.07 13.85
CA TYR A 127 -0.93 -10.78 13.43
C TYR A 127 -0.39 -10.82 11.99
N VAL A 128 0.43 -11.82 11.67
CA VAL A 128 0.96 -12.01 10.30
C VAL A 128 -0.18 -12.21 9.30
N GLY A 129 -1.18 -13.01 9.67
CA GLY A 129 -2.39 -13.20 8.89
C GLY A 129 -3.15 -11.90 8.64
N LEU A 130 -3.31 -11.06 9.66
CA LEU A 130 -3.94 -9.73 9.56
C LEU A 130 -3.20 -8.81 8.58
N LEU A 131 -1.87 -8.84 8.53
CA LEU A 131 -1.09 -8.08 7.55
C LEU A 131 -1.44 -8.46 6.10
N THR A 132 -1.85 -9.72 5.85
CA THR A 132 -2.33 -10.18 4.53
C THR A 132 -3.73 -9.69 4.16
N THR A 133 -4.46 -9.09 5.12
CA THR A 133 -5.81 -8.52 4.90
C THR A 133 -5.80 -7.04 4.53
N SER A 134 -4.61 -6.45 4.44
CA SER A 134 -4.44 -5.08 3.96
C SER A 134 -4.96 -4.94 2.53
N LEU A 135 -5.52 -3.77 2.23
CA LEU A 135 -6.07 -3.47 0.91
C LEU A 135 -5.01 -3.55 -0.19
N ALA A 136 -3.76 -3.16 0.11
CA ALA A 136 -2.63 -3.29 -0.81
C ALA A 136 -2.28 -4.75 -1.11
N ALA A 137 -2.30 -5.65 -0.11
CA ALA A 137 -2.08 -7.07 -0.32
C ALA A 137 -3.18 -7.70 -1.20
N ILE A 138 -4.43 -7.27 -1.03
CA ILE A 138 -5.56 -7.71 -1.86
C ILE A 138 -5.41 -7.22 -3.30
N ALA A 139 -5.01 -5.96 -3.49
CA ALA A 139 -4.72 -5.39 -4.81
C ALA A 139 -3.46 -5.99 -5.45
N ARG A 140 -2.63 -6.71 -4.69
CA ARG A 140 -1.33 -7.25 -5.11
C ARG A 140 -0.35 -6.17 -5.61
N GLY A 141 -0.57 -4.91 -5.21
CA GLY A 141 0.28 -3.79 -5.53
C GLY A 141 1.45 -3.68 -4.55
N ARG A 142 2.62 -3.32 -5.05
CA ARG A 142 3.78 -2.94 -4.23
C ARG A 142 4.47 -1.75 -4.85
N VAL A 143 5.01 -0.89 -4.00
CA VAL A 143 5.86 0.21 -4.46
C VAL A 143 7.21 -0.37 -4.90
N SER A 144 7.71 0.07 -6.05
CA SER A 144 9.06 -0.25 -6.54
C SER A 144 10.13 0.32 -5.60
N ARG A 145 11.37 -0.18 -5.65
CA ARG A 145 12.42 0.26 -4.70
C ARG A 145 12.81 1.72 -4.88
N ASP A 146 12.79 2.21 -6.12
CA ASP A 146 12.99 3.63 -6.44
C ASP A 146 11.82 4.51 -5.95
N GLY A 147 10.62 3.95 -5.80
CA GLY A 147 9.43 4.68 -5.37
C GLY A 147 8.73 5.42 -6.50
N GLN A 148 9.08 5.12 -7.75
CA GLN A 148 8.50 5.76 -8.94
C GLN A 148 7.24 5.05 -9.44
N TRP A 149 7.10 3.75 -9.14
CA TRP A 149 6.07 2.88 -9.69
C TRP A 149 5.34 2.10 -8.63
N ILE A 150 4.06 1.86 -8.85
CA ILE A 150 3.28 0.84 -8.17
C ILE A 150 3.17 -0.35 -9.12
N VAL A 151 3.80 -1.45 -8.72
CA VAL A 151 3.83 -2.70 -9.48
C VAL A 151 2.72 -3.60 -8.97
N VAL A 152 1.71 -3.82 -9.82
CA VAL A 152 0.62 -4.77 -9.55
C VAL A 152 1.05 -6.15 -10.03
N ARG A 153 1.22 -7.09 -9.10
CA ARG A 153 1.67 -8.45 -9.40
C ARG A 153 0.49 -9.32 -9.85
N ARG A 154 0.59 -9.89 -11.05
CA ARG A 154 -0.47 -10.72 -11.67
C ARG A 154 -1.81 -9.96 -11.70
N PRO A 155 -1.86 -8.83 -12.42
CA PRO A 155 -3.10 -8.10 -12.62
C PRO A 155 -4.07 -8.94 -13.45
N ASP A 156 -5.35 -8.70 -13.27
CA ASP A 156 -6.37 -9.20 -14.19
C ASP A 156 -6.18 -8.56 -15.59
N PRO A 157 -6.39 -9.29 -16.70
CA PRO A 157 -6.25 -8.73 -18.05
C PRO A 157 -7.10 -7.47 -18.29
N ALA A 158 -8.32 -7.40 -17.74
CA ALA A 158 -9.18 -6.23 -17.90
C ALA A 158 -8.59 -4.99 -17.20
N PHE A 159 -7.96 -5.19 -16.04
CA PHE A 159 -7.24 -4.12 -15.35
C PHE A 159 -6.00 -3.69 -16.13
N ALA A 160 -5.21 -4.64 -16.65
CA ALA A 160 -4.02 -4.34 -17.44
C ALA A 160 -4.36 -3.52 -18.69
N ALA A 161 -5.40 -3.94 -19.43
CA ALA A 161 -5.90 -3.22 -20.61
C ALA A 161 -6.39 -1.80 -20.26
N ALA A 162 -7.07 -1.63 -19.13
CA ALA A 162 -7.52 -0.31 -18.69
C ALA A 162 -6.34 0.62 -18.31
N VAL A 163 -5.28 0.08 -17.71
CA VAL A 163 -4.05 0.85 -17.44
C VAL A 163 -3.36 1.24 -18.75
N GLU A 164 -3.24 0.31 -19.70
CA GLU A 164 -2.62 0.56 -21.00
C GLU A 164 -3.38 1.65 -21.78
N ALA A 165 -4.71 1.55 -21.83
CA ALA A 165 -5.56 2.59 -22.44
C ALA A 165 -5.39 3.96 -21.76
N ALA A 166 -5.26 4.00 -20.42
CA ALA A 166 -5.01 5.26 -19.71
C ALA A 166 -3.61 5.83 -20.01
N LEU A 167 -2.59 4.98 -20.13
CA LEU A 167 -1.24 5.38 -20.53
C LEU A 167 -1.21 5.92 -21.95
N ASP A 168 -1.89 5.27 -22.89
CA ASP A 168 -1.97 5.74 -24.28
C ASP A 168 -2.76 7.04 -24.40
N HIS A 169 -3.83 7.20 -23.60
CA HIS A 169 -4.55 8.47 -23.52
C HIS A 169 -3.65 9.60 -23.02
N ALA A 170 -2.87 9.38 -21.95
CA ALA A 170 -1.95 10.38 -21.44
C ALA A 170 -0.77 10.69 -22.37
N ARG A 171 -0.31 9.70 -23.16
CA ARG A 171 0.72 9.90 -24.19
C ARG A 171 0.20 10.74 -25.35
N SER A 172 -1.03 10.49 -25.77
CA SER A 172 -1.67 11.23 -26.88
C SER A 172 -2.11 12.64 -26.47
N HIS A 173 -2.39 12.86 -25.19
CA HIS A 173 -2.78 14.16 -24.62
C HIS A 173 -1.77 14.58 -23.56
N PRO A 174 -0.55 14.99 -23.97
CA PRO A 174 0.42 15.49 -23.00
C PRO A 174 -0.19 16.64 -22.23
N PRO A 175 0.10 16.76 -20.92
CA PRO A 175 -0.41 17.88 -20.14
C PRO A 175 -0.02 19.17 -20.85
N VAL A 176 -1.03 19.98 -21.19
CA VAL A 176 -0.80 21.32 -21.71
C VAL A 176 -0.11 22.05 -20.58
N LEU A 177 1.21 22.23 -20.72
CA LEU A 177 1.97 23.03 -19.78
C LEU A 177 1.28 24.40 -19.77
N PRO A 178 0.91 24.94 -18.60
CA PRO A 178 0.42 26.31 -18.56
C PRO A 178 1.48 27.17 -19.27
N PRO A 179 1.06 28.16 -20.08
CA PRO A 179 2.03 29.05 -20.72
C PRO A 179 2.98 29.55 -19.63
N PRO A 180 4.30 29.62 -19.89
CA PRO A 180 5.25 30.05 -18.90
C PRO A 180 4.70 31.33 -18.28
N THR A 181 4.38 31.29 -16.99
CA THR A 181 3.93 32.47 -16.26
C THR A 181 4.99 33.52 -16.56
N ARG A 182 4.57 34.66 -17.17
CA ARG A 182 5.48 35.76 -17.51
C ARG A 182 6.44 35.89 -16.36
N THR A 183 7.73 35.68 -16.63
CA THR A 183 8.74 35.69 -15.58
C THR A 183 8.59 37.01 -14.82
N HIS A 184 8.87 37.03 -13.51
CA HIS A 184 8.83 38.27 -12.73
C HIS A 184 9.60 39.41 -13.41
N GLU A 185 10.57 39.09 -14.25
CA GLU A 185 11.32 40.01 -15.12
C GLU A 185 10.47 40.68 -16.22
N GLN A 186 9.57 39.95 -16.89
CA GLN A 186 8.63 40.53 -17.86
C GLN A 186 7.56 41.39 -17.16
N ALA A 187 7.07 40.95 -16.00
CA ALA A 187 6.16 41.76 -15.19
C ALA A 187 6.83 43.04 -14.69
N ALA A 188 8.11 42.98 -14.28
CA ALA A 188 8.88 44.15 -13.86
C ALA A 188 9.12 45.14 -15.01
N ARG A 189 9.41 44.66 -16.23
CA ARG A 189 9.57 45.53 -17.40
C ARG A 189 8.28 46.26 -17.79
N GLU A 190 7.11 45.62 -17.66
CA GLU A 190 5.83 46.31 -17.89
C GLU A 190 5.52 47.36 -16.82
N ILE A 191 5.85 47.09 -15.56
CA ILE A 191 5.65 48.06 -14.46
C ILE A 191 6.60 49.27 -14.65
N PHE A 192 7.86 49.05 -14.98
CA PHE A 192 8.84 50.13 -15.19
C PHE A 192 8.60 50.89 -16.50
N GLY A 193 8.14 50.24 -17.58
CA GLY A 193 7.84 50.91 -18.84
C GLY A 193 6.66 51.88 -18.78
N ARG A 194 5.73 51.70 -17.82
CA ARG A 194 4.54 52.56 -17.65
C ARG A 194 4.77 53.84 -16.86
N THR A 195 5.90 53.98 -16.16
CA THR A 195 6.17 55.14 -15.29
C THR A 195 7.02 56.22 -15.94
N MET A 196 7.53 56.01 -17.16
CA MET A 196 8.40 56.95 -17.87
C MET A 196 7.77 57.62 -19.10
N GLY A 197 6.45 57.47 -19.32
CA GLY A 197 5.69 58.15 -20.36
C GLY A 197 4.53 58.94 -19.75
#